data_AF-A0A497ANZ0-F1
#
_entry.id   AF-A0A497ANZ0-F1
#
_cell.length_a   1.000
_cell.length_b   1.000
_cell.length_c   1.000
_cell.angle_alpha   90.00
_cell.angle_beta   90.00
_cell.angle_gamma   90.00
#
_symmetry.space_group_name_H-M   'P 1'
#
loop_
_entity.id
_entity.type
_entity.pdbx_description
1 polymer ?
#
loop_
_entity_poly.entity_id
_entity_poly.type
_entity_poly.pdbx_seq_one_letter_code
_entity_poly.pdbx_strand_id
1 'polypeptide(L)'
;FYERLGPVKALETIKFSLATHRGCYGECNFCSIAVHQGRTVRWRSEGSIVRETRRLAAYPDFKGYIQDVGGPTANMYGFECQKKLAKGSCEDRRCVYPQICPQLKIDHSKQIALLRRLRKVEGVKKVFVASGIRYDLVLADRQHGVSYLREVARHHVSGQMKVAPEHTVGRVLRLMGKPGTKTLLKFRELFYELTQAARKKQFLTYYLIAAHPGCTERDMRALKRFASRELRIKPEQVQIFTPTPSTYSSLMYHTEMDPFTGKSIFVEKELAQKERQKEIVVGG
;
A
#
# COMPACT_ATOMS: atom_id res chain seq x y z
N PHE A 1 -13.98 -20.80 -22.71
CA PHE A 1 -13.59 -20.23 -24.01
C PHE A 1 -12.06 -20.24 -24.18
N TYR A 2 -11.27 -19.54 -23.37
CA TYR A 2 -9.81 -19.46 -23.53
C TYR A 2 -8.99 -20.63 -22.94
N GLU A 3 -9.58 -21.56 -22.19
CA GLU A 3 -8.83 -22.70 -21.59
C GLU A 3 -8.10 -23.57 -22.62
N ARG A 4 -8.59 -23.63 -23.87
CA ARG A 4 -7.95 -24.34 -24.98
C ARG A 4 -6.61 -23.72 -25.43
N LEU A 5 -6.36 -22.45 -25.08
CA LEU A 5 -5.11 -21.74 -25.38
C LEU A 5 -4.05 -21.89 -24.28
N GLY A 6 -4.32 -22.72 -23.26
CA GLY A 6 -3.42 -22.99 -22.16
C GLY A 6 -3.79 -22.27 -20.85
N PRO A 7 -3.05 -22.56 -19.77
CA PRO A 7 -3.35 -22.01 -18.45
C PRO A 7 -3.04 -20.50 -18.39
N VAL A 8 -3.95 -19.75 -17.78
CA VAL A 8 -3.74 -18.32 -17.52
C VAL A 8 -2.78 -18.17 -16.33
N LYS A 9 -1.48 -17.96 -16.61
CA LYS A 9 -0.43 -17.83 -15.56
C LYS A 9 -0.75 -16.76 -14.51
N ALA A 10 -1.44 -15.69 -14.88
CA ALA A 10 -1.85 -14.65 -13.92
C ALA A 10 -2.81 -15.18 -12.84
N LEU A 11 -3.58 -16.25 -13.12
CA LEU A 11 -4.42 -16.88 -12.09
C LEU A 11 -3.57 -17.51 -11.00
N GLU A 12 -2.38 -18.04 -11.30
CA GLU A 12 -1.52 -18.69 -10.30
C GLU A 12 -1.10 -17.73 -9.19
N THR A 13 -0.95 -16.44 -9.50
CA THR A 13 -0.51 -15.41 -8.54
C THR A 13 -1.65 -14.84 -7.70
N ILE A 14 -2.89 -14.91 -8.18
CA ILE A 14 -4.07 -14.37 -7.49
C ILE A 14 -5.00 -15.44 -6.92
N LYS A 15 -4.85 -16.70 -7.35
CA LYS A 15 -5.64 -17.83 -6.85
C LYS A 15 -5.48 -17.93 -5.33
N PHE A 16 -6.60 -18.22 -4.67
CA PHE A 16 -6.67 -18.28 -3.20
C PHE A 16 -6.34 -16.95 -2.48
N SER A 17 -6.57 -15.81 -3.13
CA SER A 17 -6.59 -14.49 -2.48
C SER A 17 -8.01 -14.05 -2.15
N LEU A 18 -8.16 -13.24 -1.11
CA LEU A 18 -9.45 -12.73 -0.64
C LEU A 18 -9.47 -11.20 -0.65
N ALA A 19 -10.33 -10.64 -1.49
CA ALA A 19 -10.64 -9.21 -1.45
C ALA A 19 -11.57 -8.92 -0.26
N THR A 20 -11.11 -8.11 0.68
CA THR A 20 -11.86 -7.70 1.88
C THR A 20 -12.61 -6.39 1.68
N HIS A 21 -12.05 -5.46 0.91
CA HIS A 21 -12.61 -4.13 0.69
C HIS A 21 -12.19 -3.54 -0.65
N ARG A 22 -12.89 -2.47 -1.06
CA ARG A 22 -12.58 -1.61 -2.20
C ARG A 22 -12.56 -0.15 -1.77
N GLY A 23 -11.89 0.68 -2.55
CA GLY A 23 -11.65 2.08 -2.22
C GLY A 23 -10.36 2.26 -1.42
N CYS A 24 -9.91 3.51 -1.30
CA CYS A 24 -8.69 3.84 -0.59
C CYS A 24 -8.75 5.27 -0.02
N TYR A 25 -8.36 5.43 1.23
CA TYR A 25 -8.23 6.75 1.87
C TYR A 25 -7.03 7.55 1.39
N GLY A 26 -6.11 6.89 0.68
CA GLY A 26 -4.82 7.43 0.31
C GLY A 26 -4.90 8.70 -0.52
N GLU A 27 -5.77 8.70 -1.54
CA GLU A 27 -5.93 9.81 -2.48
C GLU A 27 -4.57 10.33 -3.00
N CYS A 28 -3.63 9.41 -3.21
CA CYS A 28 -2.29 9.72 -3.70
C CYS A 28 -2.42 10.28 -5.12
N ASN A 29 -1.72 11.37 -5.43
CA ASN A 29 -1.90 12.11 -6.68
C ASN A 29 -1.55 11.27 -7.93
N PHE A 30 -0.81 10.18 -7.79
CA PHE A 30 -0.41 9.28 -8.88
C PHE A 30 -1.31 8.05 -9.01
N CYS A 31 -2.25 7.84 -8.08
CA CYS A 31 -3.04 6.62 -7.98
C CYS A 31 -4.48 6.86 -8.43
N SER A 32 -4.99 6.02 -9.34
CA SER A 32 -6.36 6.13 -9.85
C SER A 32 -7.41 5.43 -8.98
N ILE A 33 -7.04 4.76 -7.89
CA ILE A 33 -7.96 3.96 -7.05
C ILE A 33 -9.12 4.79 -6.51
N ALA A 34 -8.86 6.02 -6.07
CA ALA A 34 -9.90 6.91 -5.59
C ALA A 34 -10.92 7.28 -6.69
N VAL A 35 -10.50 7.26 -7.96
CA VAL A 35 -11.35 7.58 -9.12
C VAL A 35 -12.24 6.40 -9.49
N HIS A 36 -11.68 5.19 -9.60
CA HIS A 36 -12.43 4.03 -10.09
C HIS A 36 -13.03 3.14 -8.99
N GLN A 37 -12.53 3.19 -7.75
CA GLN A 37 -13.11 2.46 -6.60
C GLN A 37 -13.73 3.38 -5.56
N GLY A 38 -13.53 4.69 -5.67
CA GLY A 38 -14.06 5.69 -4.77
C GLY A 38 -13.15 6.04 -3.58
N ARG A 39 -13.44 7.21 -3.01
CA ARG A 39 -12.79 7.81 -1.83
C ARG A 39 -13.35 7.28 -0.49
N THR A 40 -14.38 6.45 -0.57
CA THR A 40 -14.98 5.72 0.56
C THR A 40 -14.47 4.31 0.53
N VAL A 41 -14.00 3.78 1.67
CA VAL A 41 -13.64 2.37 1.73
C VAL A 41 -14.90 1.59 2.07
N ARG A 42 -15.27 0.66 1.19
CA ARG A 42 -16.41 -0.24 1.38
C ARG A 42 -15.86 -1.64 1.56
N TRP A 43 -16.23 -2.28 2.66
CA TRP A 43 -15.74 -3.61 3.01
C TRP A 43 -16.86 -4.62 3.10
N ARG A 44 -16.49 -5.89 2.92
CA ARG A 44 -17.39 -7.03 3.05
C ARG A 44 -17.61 -7.38 4.51
N SER A 45 -18.76 -7.96 4.82
CA SER A 45 -18.98 -8.54 6.14
C SER A 45 -18.00 -9.69 6.39
N GLU A 46 -17.58 -9.85 7.65
CA GLU A 46 -16.69 -10.95 8.04
C GLU A 46 -17.27 -12.31 7.65
N GLY A 47 -18.59 -12.50 7.84
CA GLY A 47 -19.28 -13.73 7.46
C GLY A 47 -19.18 -14.04 5.96
N SER A 48 -19.25 -13.02 5.09
CA SER A 48 -19.06 -13.20 3.65
C SER A 48 -17.64 -13.70 3.33
N ILE A 49 -16.63 -13.07 3.93
CA ILE A 49 -15.21 -13.41 3.70
C ILE A 49 -14.92 -14.83 4.23
N VAL A 50 -15.42 -15.18 5.41
CA VAL A 50 -15.25 -16.51 6.01
C VAL A 50 -15.93 -17.59 5.17
N ARG A 51 -17.15 -17.35 4.66
CA ARG A 51 -17.83 -18.30 3.76
C ARG A 51 -17.05 -18.53 2.47
N GLU A 52 -16.47 -17.47 1.88
CA GLU A 52 -15.60 -17.63 0.73
C GLU A 52 -14.32 -18.39 1.06
N THR A 53 -13.72 -18.13 2.21
CA THR A 53 -12.53 -18.85 2.68
C THR A 53 -12.80 -20.35 2.80
N ARG A 54 -13.96 -20.74 3.33
CA ARG A 54 -14.37 -22.16 3.38
C ARG A 54 -14.53 -22.78 1.99
N ARG A 55 -15.10 -22.04 1.03
CA ARG A 55 -15.21 -22.50 -0.36
C ARG A 55 -13.84 -22.67 -0.99
N LEU A 56 -12.92 -21.72 -0.80
CA LEU A 56 -11.52 -21.85 -1.25
C LEU A 56 -10.83 -23.05 -0.62
N ALA A 57 -11.08 -23.29 0.68
CA ALA A 57 -10.48 -24.40 1.41
C ALA A 57 -10.93 -25.79 0.91
N ALA A 58 -12.10 -25.87 0.28
CA ALA A 58 -12.65 -27.09 -0.31
C ALA A 58 -12.14 -27.39 -1.73
N TYR A 59 -11.35 -26.50 -2.36
CA TYR A 59 -10.81 -26.78 -3.69
C TYR A 59 -9.78 -27.92 -3.63
N PRO A 60 -9.80 -28.87 -4.58
CA PRO A 60 -8.89 -30.02 -4.57
C PRO A 60 -7.40 -29.65 -4.53
N ASP A 61 -7.02 -28.53 -5.14
CA ASP A 61 -5.64 -28.07 -5.21
C ASP A 61 -5.29 -27.00 -4.15
N PHE A 62 -6.18 -26.76 -3.17
CA PHE A 62 -5.90 -25.86 -2.08
C PHE A 62 -4.88 -26.45 -1.09
N LYS A 63 -3.72 -25.80 -0.96
CA LYS A 63 -2.60 -26.29 -0.14
C LYS A 63 -2.66 -25.83 1.33
N GLY A 64 -3.74 -25.14 1.73
CA GLY A 64 -3.88 -24.56 3.06
C GLY A 64 -3.40 -23.11 3.19
N TYR A 65 -3.07 -22.44 2.08
CA TYR A 65 -2.50 -21.08 2.10
C TYR A 65 -3.42 -20.09 1.40
N ILE A 66 -3.93 -19.12 2.15
CA ILE A 66 -4.56 -17.93 1.58
C ILE A 66 -3.45 -16.94 1.23
N GLN A 67 -3.29 -16.65 -0.06
CA GLN A 67 -2.14 -15.93 -0.62
C GLN A 67 -2.13 -14.44 -0.30
N ASP A 68 -3.31 -13.84 -0.18
CA ASP A 68 -3.48 -12.46 0.27
C ASP A 68 -4.87 -12.26 0.88
N VAL A 69 -4.97 -11.36 1.86
CA VAL A 69 -6.22 -10.88 2.44
C VAL A 69 -6.14 -9.37 2.56
N GLY A 70 -6.84 -8.66 1.67
CA GLY A 70 -6.65 -7.23 1.58
C GLY A 70 -7.50 -6.54 0.52
N GLY A 71 -6.92 -5.51 -0.06
CA GLY A 71 -7.50 -4.60 -1.03
C GLY A 71 -6.40 -3.63 -1.49
N PRO A 72 -6.74 -2.49 -2.12
CA PRO A 72 -5.77 -1.46 -2.51
C PRO A 72 -4.74 -1.07 -1.44
N THR A 73 -5.11 -1.17 -0.16
CA THR A 73 -4.22 -1.09 0.99
C THR A 73 -4.77 -2.00 2.06
N ALA A 74 -4.01 -3.00 2.51
CA ALA A 74 -4.55 -4.06 3.34
C ALA A 74 -5.21 -3.54 4.62
N ASN A 75 -4.66 -2.51 5.26
CA ASN A 75 -5.06 -2.05 6.59
C ASN A 75 -6.17 -1.00 6.65
N MET A 76 -7.08 -0.99 5.67
CA MET A 76 -8.24 -0.07 5.64
C MET A 76 -9.58 -0.77 5.92
N TYR A 77 -9.56 -2.01 6.41
CA TYR A 77 -10.77 -2.78 6.68
C TYR A 77 -11.42 -2.39 8.01
N GLY A 78 -12.71 -2.03 7.97
CA GLY A 78 -13.59 -2.09 9.14
C GLY A 78 -13.90 -0.76 9.84
N PHE A 79 -13.31 0.35 9.40
CA PHE A 79 -13.57 1.69 9.93
C PHE A 79 -13.87 2.68 8.81
N GLU A 80 -14.68 3.71 9.07
CA GLU A 80 -14.97 4.81 8.15
C GLU A 80 -15.40 6.07 8.92
N CYS A 81 -15.30 7.23 8.28
CA CYS A 81 -15.81 8.49 8.81
C CYS A 81 -17.35 8.56 8.75
N GLN A 82 -18.00 8.88 9.87
CA GLN A 82 -19.47 9.01 9.94
C GLN A 82 -20.03 10.05 8.97
N LYS A 83 -19.35 11.20 8.82
CA LYS A 83 -19.73 12.21 7.82
C LYS A 83 -19.74 11.62 6.41
N LYS A 84 -18.76 10.77 6.08
CA LYS A 84 -18.67 10.13 4.76
C LYS A 84 -19.79 9.14 4.51
N LEU A 85 -20.18 8.39 5.53
CA LEU A 85 -21.31 7.46 5.45
C LEU A 85 -22.64 8.19 5.25
N ALA A 86 -22.84 9.33 5.92
CA ALA A 86 -24.09 10.08 5.87
C ALA A 86 -24.22 11.01 4.65
N LYS A 87 -23.14 11.68 4.24
CA LYS A 87 -23.17 12.79 3.26
C LYS A 87 -22.19 12.61 2.10
N GLY A 88 -21.44 11.52 2.05
CA GLY A 88 -20.39 11.31 1.06
C GLY A 88 -19.05 11.98 1.40
N SER A 89 -18.07 11.81 0.52
CA SER A 89 -16.70 12.30 0.72
C SER A 89 -16.64 13.82 0.75
N CYS A 90 -15.74 14.38 1.56
CA CYS A 90 -15.54 15.82 1.60
C CYS A 90 -14.99 16.33 0.27
N GLU A 91 -15.53 17.42 -0.25
CA GLU A 91 -15.10 18.04 -1.51
C GLU A 91 -13.65 18.53 -1.38
N ASP A 92 -13.39 19.40 -0.40
CA ASP A 92 -12.09 20.09 -0.27
C ASP A 92 -11.09 19.44 0.70
N ARG A 93 -11.38 18.22 1.16
CA ARG A 93 -10.55 17.56 2.18
C ARG A 93 -10.24 16.11 1.85
N ARG A 94 -8.96 15.76 1.97
CA ARG A 94 -8.48 14.38 1.90
C ARG A 94 -8.40 13.77 3.29
N CYS A 95 -8.56 12.45 3.36
CA CYS A 95 -8.68 11.77 4.65
C CYS A 95 -7.35 11.62 5.40
N VAL A 96 -6.24 11.48 4.68
CA VAL A 96 -4.94 11.08 5.26
C VAL A 96 -3.79 12.04 4.93
N TYR A 97 -4.02 13.03 4.07
CA TYR A 97 -3.01 13.98 3.61
C TYR A 97 -3.57 15.42 3.66
N PRO A 98 -2.79 16.44 4.06
CA PRO A 98 -1.39 16.38 4.53
C PRO A 98 -1.23 15.80 5.93
N GLN A 99 -2.33 15.73 6.69
CA GLN A 99 -2.41 15.10 8.00
C GLN A 99 -3.64 14.20 8.03
N ILE A 100 -3.63 13.20 8.91
CA ILE A 100 -4.75 12.31 9.11
C ILE A 100 -5.91 13.09 9.74
N CYS A 101 -7.07 13.00 9.10
CA CYS A 101 -8.28 13.66 9.58
C CYS A 101 -8.74 13.01 10.90
N PRO A 102 -8.95 13.79 11.98
CA PRO A 102 -9.35 13.24 13.29
C PRO A 102 -10.77 12.63 13.30
N GLN A 103 -11.57 12.92 12.25
CA GLN A 103 -12.89 12.33 12.03
C GLN A 103 -12.83 10.95 11.36
N LEU A 104 -11.71 10.61 10.72
CA LEU A 104 -11.43 9.24 10.31
C LEU A 104 -10.96 8.50 11.56
N LYS A 105 -11.91 7.94 12.32
CA LYS A 105 -11.65 7.15 13.53
C LYS A 105 -11.00 5.81 13.13
N ILE A 106 -9.69 5.84 12.90
CA ILE A 106 -8.91 4.66 12.52
C ILE A 106 -8.96 3.66 13.67
N ASP A 107 -9.33 2.42 13.35
CA ASP A 107 -9.41 1.32 14.30
C ASP A 107 -9.17 -0.01 13.58
N HIS A 108 -8.05 -0.68 13.87
CA HIS A 108 -7.70 -1.97 13.27
C HIS A 108 -8.33 -3.18 13.97
N SER A 109 -9.15 -3.00 15.01
CA SER A 109 -9.76 -4.09 15.80
C SER A 109 -10.50 -5.11 14.93
N LYS A 110 -11.33 -4.65 13.99
CA LYS A 110 -12.10 -5.53 13.09
C LYS A 110 -11.23 -6.33 12.14
N GLN A 111 -10.13 -5.74 11.67
CA GLN A 111 -9.21 -6.46 10.81
C GLN A 111 -8.45 -7.54 11.59
N ILE A 112 -8.03 -7.26 12.83
CA ILE A 112 -7.43 -8.27 13.71
C ILE A 112 -8.41 -9.42 13.92
N ALA A 113 -9.67 -9.12 14.25
CA ALA A 113 -10.71 -10.12 14.45
C ALA A 113 -10.92 -10.98 13.19
N LEU A 114 -11.01 -10.36 12.02
CA LEU A 114 -11.13 -11.05 10.74
C LEU A 114 -9.93 -11.99 10.51
N LEU A 115 -8.70 -11.49 10.59
CA LEU A 115 -7.49 -12.28 10.37
C LEU A 115 -7.40 -13.49 11.30
N ARG A 116 -7.73 -13.31 12.58
CA ARG A 116 -7.81 -14.40 13.57
C ARG A 116 -8.86 -15.44 13.19
N ARG A 117 -10.04 -15.00 12.73
CA ARG A 117 -11.13 -15.88 12.33
C ARG A 117 -10.79 -16.68 11.08
N LEU A 118 -10.12 -16.08 10.10
CA LEU A 118 -9.69 -16.76 8.88
C LEU A 118 -8.68 -17.88 9.15
N ARG A 119 -7.78 -17.70 10.12
CA ARG A 119 -6.83 -18.76 10.54
C ARG A 119 -7.50 -19.98 11.18
N LYS A 120 -8.72 -19.83 11.70
CA LYS A 120 -9.48 -20.91 12.34
C LYS A 120 -10.38 -21.67 11.37
N VAL A 121 -10.38 -21.30 10.09
CA VAL A 121 -11.15 -22.03 9.07
C VAL A 121 -10.48 -23.36 8.80
N GLU A 122 -11.26 -24.44 8.83
CA GLU A 122 -10.78 -25.79 8.53
C GLU A 122 -10.10 -25.85 7.15
N GLY A 123 -9.00 -26.61 7.06
CA GLY A 123 -8.16 -26.69 5.87
C GLY A 123 -7.18 -25.52 5.70
N VAL A 124 -7.36 -24.39 6.40
CA VAL A 124 -6.43 -23.24 6.34
C VAL A 124 -5.26 -23.44 7.31
N LYS A 125 -4.05 -23.52 6.77
CA LYS A 125 -2.78 -23.57 7.52
C LYS A 125 -2.24 -22.16 7.80
N LYS A 126 -2.35 -21.25 6.83
CA LYS A 126 -1.84 -19.88 6.98
C LYS A 126 -2.60 -18.89 6.10
N VAL A 127 -2.69 -17.67 6.59
CA VAL A 127 -3.32 -16.54 5.91
C VAL A 127 -2.27 -15.44 5.77
N PHE A 128 -1.99 -14.99 4.55
CA PHE A 128 -1.01 -13.94 4.31
C PHE A 128 -1.65 -12.57 4.08
N VAL A 129 -0.92 -11.53 4.46
CA VAL A 129 -1.16 -10.15 4.04
C VAL A 129 0.01 -9.75 3.14
N ALA A 130 -0.17 -9.91 1.84
CA ALA A 130 0.82 -9.65 0.80
C ALA A 130 0.62 -8.27 0.13
N SER A 131 -0.58 -7.70 0.26
CA SER A 131 -0.91 -6.32 -0.09
C SER A 131 -0.18 -5.32 0.80
N GLY A 132 0.09 -4.12 0.26
CA GLY A 132 0.79 -3.05 0.98
C GLY A 132 0.01 -2.53 2.19
N ILE A 133 0.73 -2.21 3.27
CA ILE A 133 0.19 -1.59 4.48
C ILE A 133 0.59 -0.11 4.53
N ARG A 134 -0.37 0.75 4.90
CA ARG A 134 -0.14 2.16 5.19
C ARG A 134 0.32 2.33 6.63
N TYR A 135 1.62 2.49 6.77
CA TYR A 135 2.33 2.60 8.05
C TYR A 135 1.87 3.79 8.91
N ASP A 136 1.46 4.89 8.29
CA ASP A 136 0.93 6.07 8.96
C ASP A 136 -0.43 5.82 9.62
N LEU A 137 -1.28 4.98 9.02
CA LEU A 137 -2.53 4.57 9.66
C LEU A 137 -2.28 3.66 10.86
N VAL A 138 -1.30 2.76 10.78
CA VAL A 138 -0.91 1.90 11.90
C VAL A 138 -0.44 2.74 13.09
N LEU A 139 0.40 3.74 12.85
CA LEU A 139 0.91 4.61 13.92
C LEU A 139 -0.13 5.62 14.44
N ALA A 140 -1.16 5.94 13.65
CA ALA A 140 -2.24 6.82 14.07
C ALA A 140 -3.29 6.11 14.94
N ASP A 141 -3.44 4.80 14.80
CA ASP A 141 -4.28 3.99 15.66
C ASP A 141 -3.61 3.73 17.02
N ARG A 142 -3.91 4.61 17.98
CA ARG A 142 -3.35 4.54 19.34
C ARG A 142 -3.83 3.34 20.15
N GLN A 143 -4.96 2.74 19.80
CA GLN A 143 -5.57 1.65 20.57
C GLN A 143 -5.15 0.30 20.04
N HIS A 144 -5.25 0.10 18.73
CA HIS A 144 -5.07 -1.22 18.12
C HIS A 144 -3.92 -1.28 17.11
N GLY A 145 -3.26 -0.16 16.77
CA GLY A 145 -2.20 -0.14 15.76
C GLY A 145 -1.03 -1.08 16.06
N VAL A 146 -0.49 -1.02 17.29
CA VAL A 146 0.58 -1.93 17.73
C VAL A 146 0.10 -3.38 17.77
N SER A 147 -1.13 -3.61 18.24
CA SER A 147 -1.70 -4.96 18.31
C SER A 147 -1.94 -5.56 16.91
N TYR A 148 -2.32 -4.73 15.94
CA TYR A 148 -2.47 -5.09 14.55
C TYR A 148 -1.14 -5.47 13.94
N LEU A 149 -0.12 -4.62 14.08
CA LEU A 149 1.20 -4.91 13.54
C LEU A 149 1.80 -6.18 14.18
N ARG A 150 1.58 -6.39 15.47
CA ARG A 150 1.99 -7.61 16.19
C ARG A 150 1.31 -8.85 15.62
N GLU A 151 -0.01 -8.81 15.41
CA GLU A 151 -0.77 -9.91 14.78
C GLU A 151 -0.21 -10.22 13.38
N VAL A 152 0.00 -9.19 12.56
CA VAL A 152 0.48 -9.32 11.18
C VAL A 152 1.90 -9.89 11.13
N ALA A 153 2.85 -9.34 11.91
CA ALA A 153 4.22 -9.83 11.95
C ALA A 153 4.27 -11.30 12.44
N ARG A 154 3.54 -11.61 13.52
CA ARG A 154 3.54 -12.94 14.14
C ARG A 154 2.87 -14.00 13.27
N HIS A 155 1.90 -13.66 12.43
CA HIS A 155 1.09 -14.70 11.76
C HIS A 155 0.94 -14.54 10.25
N HIS A 156 0.97 -13.32 9.72
CA HIS A 156 0.49 -13.03 8.36
C HIS A 156 1.57 -12.58 7.36
N VAL A 157 2.82 -12.45 7.80
CA VAL A 157 3.95 -12.15 6.93
C VAL A 157 4.71 -13.44 6.56
N SER A 158 4.91 -13.66 5.25
CA SER A 158 5.65 -14.80 4.67
C SER A 158 7.16 -14.61 4.63
N GLY A 159 7.67 -13.46 5.08
CA GLY A 159 9.08 -13.10 5.12
C GLY A 159 9.27 -11.62 4.81
N GLN A 160 8.51 -11.09 3.85
CA GLN A 160 8.54 -9.67 3.51
C GLN A 160 7.19 -9.00 3.79
N MET A 161 7.22 -7.85 4.43
CA MET A 161 6.06 -6.95 4.56
C MET A 161 6.24 -5.78 3.62
N LYS A 162 5.21 -5.51 2.82
CA LYS A 162 5.27 -4.44 1.82
C LYS A 162 4.71 -3.14 2.37
N VAL A 163 5.49 -2.08 2.19
CA VAL A 163 5.08 -0.70 2.50
C VAL A 163 5.35 0.19 1.31
N ALA A 164 4.55 1.24 1.15
CA ALA A 164 4.67 2.16 0.03
C ALA A 164 4.94 3.57 0.57
N PRO A 165 6.23 3.96 0.68
CA PRO A 165 6.62 5.36 0.88
C PRO A 165 6.77 6.13 -0.45
N GLU A 166 6.97 5.40 -1.56
CA GLU A 166 7.06 5.83 -2.96
C GLU A 166 8.19 6.82 -3.29
N HIS A 167 8.55 7.71 -2.37
CA HIS A 167 9.74 8.55 -2.42
C HIS A 167 10.21 8.88 -0.99
N THR A 168 11.33 9.61 -0.86
CA THR A 168 11.87 10.04 0.44
C THR A 168 12.11 11.56 0.52
N VAL A 169 11.87 12.30 -0.57
CA VAL A 169 12.20 13.72 -0.69
C VAL A 169 10.94 14.51 -0.48
N GLY A 170 10.94 15.41 0.50
CA GLY A 170 9.73 16.10 0.95
C GLY A 170 8.99 16.86 -0.16
N ARG A 171 9.71 17.51 -1.11
CA ARG A 171 9.04 18.22 -2.21
C ARG A 171 8.34 17.29 -3.20
N VAL A 172 8.97 16.16 -3.54
CA VAL A 172 8.38 15.14 -4.42
C VAL A 172 7.20 14.48 -3.71
N LEU A 173 7.35 14.12 -2.43
CA LEU A 173 6.28 13.54 -1.61
C LEU A 173 5.05 14.46 -1.52
N ARG A 174 5.23 15.79 -1.46
CA ARG A 174 4.10 16.72 -1.52
C ARG A 174 3.36 16.65 -2.86
N LEU A 175 4.08 16.64 -3.98
CA LEU A 175 3.49 16.47 -5.31
C LEU A 175 2.81 15.10 -5.46
N MET A 176 3.27 14.07 -4.75
CA MET A 176 2.64 12.74 -4.71
C MET A 176 1.42 12.66 -3.78
N GLY A 177 1.22 13.63 -2.88
CA GLY A 177 0.20 13.55 -1.83
C GLY A 177 0.55 12.54 -0.73
N LYS A 178 1.83 12.42 -0.38
CA LYS A 178 2.36 11.47 0.61
C LYS A 178 3.00 12.17 1.80
N PRO A 179 2.91 11.60 3.02
CA PRO A 179 3.57 12.16 4.19
C PRO A 179 5.10 12.03 4.10
N GLY A 180 5.82 12.79 4.94
CA GLY A 180 7.27 12.71 5.04
C GLY A 180 7.79 11.39 5.64
N THR A 181 9.12 11.27 5.68
CA THR A 181 9.82 10.02 6.06
C THR A 181 9.83 9.71 7.56
N LYS A 182 9.53 10.68 8.44
CA LYS A 182 9.55 10.47 9.90
C LYS A 182 8.64 9.31 10.33
N THR A 183 7.45 9.22 9.76
CA THR A 183 6.48 8.17 10.07
C THR A 183 6.92 6.80 9.56
N LEU A 184 7.65 6.77 8.43
CA LEU A 184 8.25 5.54 7.89
C LEU A 184 9.32 4.97 8.83
N LEU A 185 10.21 5.83 9.36
CA LEU A 185 11.29 5.41 10.26
C LEU A 185 10.73 4.83 11.57
N LYS A 186 9.77 5.51 12.19
CA LYS A 186 9.08 5.02 13.39
C LYS A 186 8.39 3.67 13.16
N PHE A 187 7.74 3.51 12.01
CA PHE A 187 7.11 2.24 11.66
C PHE A 187 8.14 1.13 11.47
N ARG A 188 9.27 1.43 10.83
CA ARG A 188 10.37 0.48 10.63
C ARG A 188 10.89 -0.03 11.97
N GLU A 189 11.17 0.87 12.91
CA GLU A 189 11.63 0.52 14.26
C GLU A 189 10.64 -0.42 14.94
N LEU A 190 9.36 -0.05 14.99
CA LEU A 190 8.31 -0.87 15.58
C LEU A 190 8.15 -2.24 14.90
N PHE A 191 8.24 -2.30 13.57
CA PHE A 191 8.15 -3.56 12.83
C PHE A 191 9.29 -4.52 13.19
N TYR A 192 10.53 -4.03 13.26
CA TYR A 192 11.68 -4.87 13.59
C TYR A 192 11.68 -5.30 15.06
N GLU A 193 11.25 -4.44 15.98
CA GLU A 193 11.03 -4.82 17.38
C GLU A 193 10.04 -5.99 17.49
N LEU A 194 8.89 -5.90 16.82
CA LEU A 194 7.87 -6.94 16.83
C LEU A 194 8.31 -8.22 16.10
N THR A 195 9.13 -8.07 15.05
CA THR A 195 9.73 -9.20 14.33
C THR A 195 10.70 -9.98 15.22
N GLN A 196 11.55 -9.27 15.97
CA GLN A 196 12.48 -9.84 16.94
C GLN A 196 11.71 -10.55 18.06
N ALA A 197 10.68 -9.90 18.62
CA ALA A 197 9.81 -10.51 19.64
C ALA A 197 9.09 -11.77 19.14
N ALA A 198 8.75 -11.83 17.84
CA ALA A 198 8.17 -13.01 17.20
C ALA A 198 9.22 -14.09 16.84
N ARG A 199 10.51 -13.83 17.07
CA ARG A 199 11.65 -14.71 16.70
C ARG A 199 11.65 -15.10 15.22
N LYS A 200 11.36 -14.15 14.34
CA LYS A 200 11.33 -14.37 12.89
C LYS A 200 12.39 -13.56 12.17
N LYS A 201 12.78 -14.03 10.99
CA LYS A 201 13.57 -13.27 10.02
C LYS A 201 12.59 -12.67 9.01
N GLN A 202 12.24 -11.41 9.21
CA GLN A 202 11.32 -10.68 8.32
C GLN A 202 11.92 -9.34 7.93
N PHE A 203 11.55 -8.86 6.75
CA PHE A 203 12.10 -7.64 6.16
C PHE A 203 10.99 -6.75 5.59
N LEU A 204 11.26 -5.45 5.50
CA LEU A 204 10.40 -4.53 4.78
C LEU A 204 10.83 -4.43 3.31
N THR A 205 9.84 -4.54 2.43
CA THR A 205 9.99 -4.23 1.01
C THR A 205 9.27 -2.92 0.73
N TYR A 206 9.94 -2.01 0.02
CA TYR A 206 9.46 -0.65 -0.19
C TYR A 206 9.11 -0.44 -1.65
N TYR A 207 7.87 -0.04 -1.92
CA TYR A 207 7.49 0.45 -3.24
C TYR A 207 8.06 1.85 -3.43
N LEU A 208 8.92 2.02 -4.44
CA LEU A 208 9.59 3.26 -4.78
C LEU A 208 9.30 3.61 -6.23
N ILE A 209 9.13 4.91 -6.50
CA ILE A 209 8.80 5.44 -7.82
C ILE A 209 9.90 6.41 -8.26
N ALA A 210 10.46 6.17 -9.45
CA ALA A 210 11.40 7.06 -10.13
C ALA A 210 10.65 7.96 -11.12
N ALA A 211 11.25 9.12 -11.45
CA ALA A 211 10.76 10.02 -12.50
C ALA A 211 9.30 10.48 -12.36
N HIS A 212 8.79 10.58 -11.13
CA HIS A 212 7.52 11.26 -10.85
C HIS A 212 7.62 12.77 -11.20
N PRO A 213 6.56 13.46 -11.66
CA PRO A 213 6.58 14.89 -11.89
C PRO A 213 7.13 15.69 -10.71
N GLY A 214 8.09 16.55 -11.00
CA GLY A 214 8.88 17.30 -10.03
C GLY A 214 10.08 16.55 -9.48
N CYS A 215 10.33 15.28 -9.85
CA CYS A 215 11.49 14.49 -9.43
C CYS A 215 12.67 14.67 -10.40
N THR A 216 13.85 14.97 -9.86
CA THR A 216 15.11 15.10 -10.61
C THR A 216 16.10 14.02 -10.19
N GLU A 217 17.18 13.85 -10.96
CA GLU A 217 18.27 12.93 -10.59
C GLU A 217 18.87 13.21 -9.21
N ARG A 218 18.92 14.48 -8.80
CA ARG A 218 19.39 14.86 -7.45
C ARG A 218 18.51 14.23 -6.38
N ASP A 219 17.21 14.15 -6.61
CA ASP A 219 16.28 13.49 -5.70
C ASP A 219 16.47 11.99 -5.69
N MET A 220 16.72 11.38 -6.86
CA MET A 220 17.01 9.94 -6.94
C MET A 220 18.29 9.58 -6.20
N ARG A 221 19.33 10.43 -6.28
CA ARG A 221 20.56 10.27 -5.48
C ARG A 221 20.28 10.44 -3.98
N ALA A 222 19.41 11.38 -3.59
CA ALA A 222 18.98 11.54 -2.20
C ALA A 222 18.18 10.32 -1.71
N LEU A 223 17.31 9.77 -2.57
CA LEU A 223 16.56 8.55 -2.33
C LEU A 223 17.50 7.36 -2.12
N LYS A 224 18.51 7.17 -2.99
CA LYS A 224 19.53 6.13 -2.84
C LYS A 224 20.25 6.23 -1.48
N ARG A 225 20.70 7.44 -1.11
CA ARG A 225 21.37 7.67 0.19
C ARG A 225 20.46 7.35 1.35
N PHE A 226 19.20 7.76 1.31
CA PHE A 226 18.22 7.48 2.36
C PHE A 226 17.93 5.97 2.46
N ALA A 227 17.73 5.28 1.34
CA ALA A 227 17.49 3.85 1.31
C ALA A 227 18.66 3.04 1.92
N SER A 228 19.89 3.41 1.57
CA SER A 228 21.09 2.77 2.10
C SER A 228 21.34 3.08 3.59
N ARG A 229 21.28 4.36 3.99
CA ARG A 229 21.66 4.79 5.35
C ARG A 229 20.55 4.56 6.37
N GLU A 230 19.34 4.94 6.01
CA GLU A 230 18.21 4.85 6.91
C GLU A 230 17.55 3.48 6.78
N LEU A 231 17.05 3.12 5.59
CA LEU A 231 16.27 1.90 5.42
C LEU A 231 17.13 0.62 5.42
N ARG A 232 18.46 0.75 5.34
CA ARG A 232 19.43 -0.35 5.30
C ARG A 232 19.16 -1.35 4.18
N ILE A 233 18.74 -0.86 3.01
CA ILE A 233 18.47 -1.69 1.83
C ILE A 233 19.19 -1.15 0.59
N LYS A 234 19.44 -2.04 -0.37
CA LYS A 234 19.67 -1.71 -1.78
C LYS A 234 18.34 -1.97 -2.51
N PRO A 235 17.60 -0.94 -2.94
CA PRO A 235 16.34 -1.18 -3.64
C PRO A 235 16.57 -1.93 -4.94
N GLU A 236 15.87 -3.04 -5.16
CA GLU A 236 15.94 -3.80 -6.42
C GLU A 236 14.74 -3.52 -7.32
N GLN A 237 13.63 -3.09 -6.73
CA GLN A 237 12.37 -2.85 -7.41
C GLN A 237 11.99 -1.37 -7.30
N VAL A 238 12.26 -0.63 -8.37
CA VAL A 238 11.86 0.77 -8.52
C VAL A 238 11.04 0.89 -9.79
N GLN A 239 9.82 1.42 -9.66
CA GLN A 239 8.92 1.61 -10.79
C GLN A 239 9.14 2.99 -11.39
N ILE A 240 9.25 3.09 -12.71
CA ILE A 240 9.19 4.38 -13.39
C ILE A 240 7.75 4.87 -13.37
N PHE A 241 7.56 6.14 -13.03
CA PHE A 241 6.24 6.75 -13.08
C PHE A 241 5.64 6.65 -14.49
N THR A 242 4.45 6.06 -14.55
CA THR A 242 3.64 5.98 -15.76
C THR A 242 2.40 6.84 -15.56
N PRO A 243 2.14 7.84 -16.43
CA PRO A 243 0.94 8.66 -16.37
C PRO A 243 -0.31 7.77 -16.44
N THR A 244 -1.02 7.65 -15.32
CA THR A 244 -2.26 6.89 -15.22
C THR A 244 -3.45 7.80 -15.49
N PRO A 245 -4.45 7.40 -16.29
CA PRO A 245 -5.61 8.24 -16.60
C PRO A 245 -6.30 8.81 -15.36
N SER A 246 -6.78 10.05 -15.47
CA SER A 246 -7.55 10.75 -14.43
C SER A 246 -6.81 10.95 -13.09
N THR A 247 -5.47 11.02 -13.10
CA THR A 247 -4.69 11.32 -11.89
C THR A 247 -4.06 12.71 -11.95
N TYR A 248 -3.93 13.37 -10.80
CA TYR A 248 -3.25 14.67 -10.71
C TYR A 248 -1.80 14.61 -11.17
N SER A 249 -1.11 13.49 -10.97
CA SER A 249 0.27 13.34 -11.45
C SER A 249 0.33 13.23 -12.96
N SER A 250 -0.70 12.69 -13.63
CA SER A 250 -0.78 12.76 -15.09
C SER A 250 -1.03 14.18 -15.58
N LEU A 251 -1.89 14.95 -14.88
CA LEU A 251 -2.07 16.37 -15.18
C LEU A 251 -0.75 17.13 -15.02
N MET A 252 -0.04 16.94 -13.91
CA MET A 252 1.31 17.47 -13.66
C MET A 252 2.28 17.05 -14.76
N TYR A 253 2.25 15.79 -15.18
CA TYR A 253 3.11 15.28 -16.23
C TYR A 253 2.86 16.04 -17.54
N HIS A 254 1.62 16.16 -17.99
CA HIS A 254 1.31 16.78 -19.29
C HIS A 254 1.41 18.30 -19.30
N THR A 255 1.12 18.97 -18.19
CA THR A 255 1.14 20.44 -18.09
C THR A 255 2.47 21.00 -17.60
N GLU A 256 3.33 20.15 -17.01
CA GLU A 256 4.58 20.55 -16.37
C GLU A 256 4.38 21.62 -15.30
N MET A 257 3.21 21.59 -14.66
CA MET A 257 2.80 22.50 -13.58
C MET A 257 2.24 21.73 -12.39
N ASP A 258 2.45 22.28 -11.19
CA ASP A 258 1.71 21.88 -10.01
C ASP A 258 0.29 22.48 -10.08
N PRO A 259 -0.76 21.66 -10.23
CA PRO A 259 -2.13 22.13 -10.43
C PRO A 259 -2.71 22.87 -9.21
N PHE A 260 -2.09 22.75 -8.03
CA PHE A 260 -2.56 23.43 -6.82
C PHE A 260 -1.91 24.80 -6.62
N THR A 261 -0.74 25.04 -7.21
CA THR A 261 0.02 26.29 -7.03
C THR A 261 0.23 27.07 -8.32
N GLY A 262 -0.02 26.46 -9.48
CA GLY A 262 0.24 27.04 -10.80
C GLY A 262 1.72 27.16 -11.15
N LYS A 263 2.63 26.67 -10.29
CA LYS A 263 4.08 26.78 -10.51
C LYS A 263 4.55 25.70 -11.48
N SER A 264 5.47 26.07 -12.36
CA SER A 264 6.17 25.10 -13.22
C SER A 264 6.98 24.12 -12.39
N ILE A 265 6.99 22.86 -12.81
CA ILE A 265 7.73 21.76 -12.21
C ILE A 265 8.48 21.00 -13.31
N PHE A 266 9.67 20.50 -12.97
CA PHE A 266 10.42 19.65 -13.88
C PHE A 266 9.68 18.33 -14.12
N VAL A 267 9.55 17.91 -15.38
CA VAL A 267 9.01 16.59 -15.73
C VAL A 267 9.96 15.91 -16.69
N GLU A 268 10.42 14.72 -16.32
CA GLU A 268 11.21 13.91 -17.25
C GLU A 268 10.28 13.21 -18.24
N LYS A 269 10.53 13.39 -19.53
CA LYS A 269 9.73 12.83 -20.63
C LYS A 269 10.46 11.71 -21.35
N GLU A 270 11.78 11.85 -21.46
CA GLU A 270 12.62 10.97 -22.25
C GLU A 270 12.79 9.62 -21.54
N LEU A 271 12.46 8.53 -22.23
CA LEU A 271 12.47 7.18 -21.65
C LEU A 271 13.87 6.81 -21.14
N ALA A 272 14.91 7.13 -21.90
CA ALA A 272 16.30 6.89 -21.51
C ALA A 272 16.67 7.59 -20.19
N GLN A 273 16.19 8.82 -20.01
CA GLN A 273 16.46 9.61 -18.80
C GLN A 273 15.63 9.11 -17.60
N LYS A 274 14.42 8.61 -17.82
CA LYS A 274 13.64 7.93 -16.77
C LYS A 274 14.31 6.64 -16.31
N GLU A 275 14.84 5.84 -17.23
CA GLU A 275 15.62 4.65 -16.89
C GLU A 275 16.89 5.03 -16.13
N ARG A 276 17.62 6.07 -16.57
CA ARG A 276 18.77 6.61 -15.82
C ARG A 276 18.42 7.00 -14.39
N GLN A 277 17.28 7.65 -14.17
CA GLN A 277 16.79 7.99 -12.83
C GLN A 277 16.54 6.76 -11.95
N LYS A 278 15.97 5.70 -12.53
CA LYS A 278 15.75 4.41 -11.87
C LYS A 278 17.08 3.73 -11.53
N GLU A 279 18.01 3.67 -12.48
CA GLU A 279 19.35 3.07 -12.34
C GLU A 279 20.18 3.68 -11.22
N ILE A 280 20.05 5.01 -11.00
CA ILE A 280 20.69 5.69 -9.86
C ILE A 280 20.39 4.96 -8.55
N VAL A 281 19.15 4.51 -8.34
CA VAL A 281 18.70 3.89 -7.09
C VAL A 281 18.97 2.40 -7.06
N VAL A 282 18.64 1.67 -8.14
CA VAL A 282 18.82 0.21 -8.15
C VAL A 282 20.29 -0.22 -8.17
N GLY A 283 21.17 0.69 -8.55
CA GLY A 283 22.61 0.46 -8.57
C GLY A 283 22.97 -0.43 -9.73
N GLY A 284 23.24 0.21 -10.88
CA GLY A 284 24.28 -0.27 -11.78
C GLY A 284 25.63 -0.31 -11.07
#